data_AF-A0A351FUN6-F1
#
_entry.id   AF-A0A351FUN6-F1
#
_cell.length_a   1.000
_cell.length_b   1.000
_cell.length_c   1.000
_cell.angle_alpha   90.00
_cell.angle_beta   90.00
_cell.angle_gamma   90.00
#
_symmetry.space_group_name_H-M   'P 1'
#
loop_
_entity.id
_entity.type
_entity.pdbx_description
1 polymer ?
#
loop_
_entity_poly.entity_id
_entity_poly.type
_entity_poly.pdbx_seq_one_letter_code
_entity_poly.pdbx_strand_id
1 'polypeptide(L)'
;MSNPCDILGLYLHLARATQRRNQPHLRDRLLVIAGVNAARMRLPRVAAYCRQLILQHNRAHLVRRWPRLEDALQDDDFLCFLKQAQRRYPQEKAERMLSELGIIADNERDTYYTDEEYAAALLGETPASIQQALANPPPSLRED
;
A
#
# COMPACT_ATOMS: atom_id res chain seq x y z
N MET A 1 -10.78 -0.70 -18.84
CA MET A 1 -9.59 -0.25 -18.10
C MET A 1 -10.03 -0.02 -16.68
N SER A 2 -9.43 -0.69 -15.69
CA SER A 2 -9.76 -0.46 -14.28
C SER A 2 -9.32 0.94 -13.87
N ASN A 3 -10.12 1.63 -13.05
CA ASN A 3 -9.77 2.95 -12.55
C ASN A 3 -8.51 2.83 -11.67
N PRO A 4 -7.55 3.78 -11.69
CA PRO A 4 -6.41 3.79 -10.76
C PRO A 4 -6.79 3.54 -9.30
N CYS A 5 -7.95 4.05 -8.85
CA CYS A 5 -8.47 3.84 -7.50
C CYS A 5 -8.85 2.37 -7.24
N ASP A 6 -9.42 1.67 -8.23
CA ASP A 6 -9.75 0.24 -8.11
C ASP A 6 -8.48 -0.59 -7.98
N ILE A 7 -7.44 -0.25 -8.75
CA ILE A 7 -6.14 -0.92 -8.70
C ILE A 7 -5.50 -0.72 -7.32
N LEU A 8 -5.54 0.50 -6.77
CA LEU A 8 -5.09 0.76 -5.41
C LEU A 8 -5.87 -0.10 -4.41
N GLY A 9 -7.21 -0.09 -4.49
CA GLY A 9 -8.08 -0.84 -3.60
C GLY A 9 -7.82 -2.35 -3.63
N LEU A 10 -7.64 -2.91 -4.83
CA LEU A 10 -7.27 -4.30 -5.06
C LEU A 10 -6.03 -4.71 -4.24
N TYR A 11 -4.94 -3.96 -4.36
CA TYR A 11 -3.70 -4.30 -3.63
C TYR A 11 -3.81 -4.05 -2.12
N LEU A 12 -4.58 -3.04 -1.68
CA LEU A 12 -4.82 -2.77 -0.26
C LEU A 12 -5.65 -3.89 0.40
N HIS A 13 -6.70 -4.37 -0.26
CA HIS A 13 -7.48 -5.53 0.21
C HIS A 13 -6.61 -6.77 0.37
N LEU A 14 -5.77 -7.07 -0.63
CA LEU A 14 -4.85 -8.20 -0.56
C LEU A 14 -3.81 -8.03 0.55
N ALA A 15 -3.25 -6.82 0.74
CA ALA A 15 -2.33 -6.55 1.83
C ALA A 15 -2.99 -6.81 3.19
N ARG A 16 -4.24 -6.34 3.39
CA ARG A 16 -5.01 -6.59 4.61
C ARG A 16 -5.31 -8.08 4.82
N ALA A 17 -5.73 -8.78 3.77
CA ALA A 17 -6.04 -10.21 3.85
C ALA A 17 -4.80 -11.06 4.16
N THR A 18 -3.65 -10.72 3.57
CA THR A 18 -2.38 -11.43 3.78
C THR A 18 -1.78 -11.16 5.15
N GLN A 19 -1.98 -9.96 5.72
CA GLN A 19 -1.68 -9.67 7.11
C GLN A 19 -2.44 -10.61 8.06
N ARG A 20 -3.75 -10.79 7.84
CA ARG A 20 -4.59 -11.70 8.67
C ARG A 20 -4.17 -13.17 8.58
N ARG A 21 -3.52 -13.55 7.49
CA ARG A 21 -3.02 -14.92 7.23
C ARG A 21 -1.56 -15.13 7.65
N ASN A 22 -0.95 -14.17 8.37
CA ASN A 22 0.46 -14.22 8.78
C ASN A 22 1.44 -14.43 7.61
N GLN A 23 1.20 -13.75 6.48
CA GLN A 23 2.08 -13.78 5.30
C GLN A 23 2.80 -12.44 5.10
N PRO A 24 3.69 -12.04 6.02
CA PRO A 24 4.17 -10.67 6.08
C PRO A 24 5.07 -10.28 4.88
N HIS A 25 5.84 -11.22 4.33
CA HIS A 25 6.64 -10.95 3.12
C HIS A 25 5.79 -10.73 1.86
N LEU A 26 4.60 -11.34 1.79
CA LEU A 26 3.65 -11.09 0.71
C LEU A 26 2.98 -9.74 0.93
N ARG A 27 2.50 -9.50 2.15
CA ARG A 27 1.91 -8.23 2.56
C ARG A 27 2.81 -7.05 2.22
N ASP A 28 4.09 -7.09 2.57
CA ASP A 28 5.02 -5.98 2.31
C ASP A 28 5.16 -5.70 0.80
N ARG A 29 5.22 -6.74 -0.03
CA ARG A 29 5.25 -6.55 -1.50
C ARG A 29 3.97 -5.93 -2.02
N LEU A 30 2.81 -6.36 -1.51
CA LEU A 30 1.51 -5.78 -1.89
C LEU A 30 1.41 -4.33 -1.42
N LEU A 31 1.89 -4.00 -0.22
CA LEU A 31 1.97 -2.63 0.30
C LEU A 31 2.91 -1.75 -0.53
N VAL A 32 4.02 -2.27 -1.06
CA VAL A 32 4.87 -1.51 -2.00
C VAL A 32 4.08 -1.15 -3.25
N ILE A 33 3.40 -2.13 -3.86
CA ILE A 33 2.63 -1.89 -5.09
C ILE A 33 1.48 -0.90 -4.81
N ALA A 34 0.75 -1.07 -3.71
CA ALA A 34 -0.31 -0.16 -3.30
C ALA A 34 0.22 1.25 -3.01
N GLY A 35 1.30 1.38 -2.24
CA GLY A 35 1.92 2.65 -1.89
C GLY A 35 2.41 3.44 -3.12
N VAL A 36 2.94 2.73 -4.13
CA VAL A 36 3.31 3.37 -5.40
C VAL A 36 2.09 3.84 -6.19
N ASN A 37 0.99 3.09 -6.21
CA ASN A 37 -0.24 3.54 -6.85
C ASN A 37 -0.80 4.78 -6.12
N ALA A 38 -0.81 4.78 -4.78
CA ALA A 38 -1.21 5.94 -3.99
C ALA A 38 -0.34 7.18 -4.29
N ALA A 39 0.99 7.02 -4.38
CA ALA A 39 1.90 8.10 -4.75
C ALA A 39 1.58 8.67 -6.14
N ARG A 40 1.35 7.80 -7.13
CA ARG A 40 0.95 8.21 -8.50
C ARG A 40 -0.40 8.92 -8.54
N MET A 41 -1.32 8.53 -7.67
CA MET A 41 -2.63 9.18 -7.48
C MET A 41 -2.56 10.46 -6.65
N ARG A 42 -1.36 10.89 -6.22
CA ARG A 42 -1.15 12.05 -5.34
C ARG A 42 -1.89 11.93 -4.01
N LEU A 43 -1.88 10.72 -3.42
CA LEU A 43 -2.37 10.40 -2.08
C LEU A 43 -1.17 10.22 -1.13
N PRO A 44 -0.43 11.29 -0.78
CA PRO A 44 0.87 11.18 -0.11
C PRO A 44 0.77 10.57 1.28
N ARG A 45 -0.33 10.80 2.01
CA ARG A 45 -0.52 10.21 3.35
C ARG A 45 -0.70 8.70 3.29
N VAL A 46 -1.48 8.21 2.32
CA VAL A 46 -1.67 6.79 2.08
C VAL A 46 -0.35 6.13 1.65
N ALA A 47 0.39 6.76 0.72
CA ALA A 47 1.70 6.27 0.29
C ALA A 47 2.69 6.18 1.45
N ALA A 48 2.78 7.23 2.26
CA ALA A 48 3.63 7.28 3.45
C ALA A 48 3.21 6.23 4.50
N TYR A 49 1.91 6.02 4.70
CA TYR A 49 1.42 5.01 5.65
C TYR A 49 1.74 3.59 5.19
N CYS A 50 1.59 3.27 3.90
CA CYS A 50 2.03 1.99 3.33
C CYS A 50 3.52 1.75 3.61
N ARG A 51 4.38 2.77 3.38
CA ARG A 51 5.81 2.71 3.71
C ARG A 51 6.03 2.48 5.20
N GLN A 52 5.33 3.21 6.07
CA GLN A 52 5.43 3.05 7.51
C GLN A 52 5.09 1.61 7.94
N LEU A 53 3.99 1.04 7.46
CA LEU A 53 3.57 -0.34 7.78
C LEU A 53 4.62 -1.39 7.34
N ILE A 54 5.26 -1.19 6.18
CA ILE A 54 6.37 -2.02 5.73
C ILE A 54 7.53 -1.93 6.72
N LEU A 55 7.95 -0.72 7.10
CA LEU A 55 9.11 -0.50 7.96
C LEU A 55 8.88 -0.92 9.42
N GLN A 56 7.64 -0.85 9.91
CA GLN A 56 7.27 -1.37 11.24
C GLN A 56 7.51 -2.88 11.35
N HIS A 57 7.30 -3.62 10.26
CA HIS A 57 7.54 -5.06 10.21
C HIS A 57 8.98 -5.40 9.80
N ASN A 58 9.47 -4.79 8.72
CA ASN A 58 10.78 -5.04 8.16
C ASN A 58 11.58 -3.73 8.09
N ARG A 59 12.29 -3.42 9.18
CA ARG A 59 13.13 -2.21 9.29
C ARG A 59 14.26 -2.15 8.27
N ALA A 60 14.74 -3.30 7.81
CA ALA A 60 15.81 -3.39 6.80
C ALA A 60 15.25 -3.41 5.37
N HIS A 61 13.96 -3.18 5.17
CA HIS A 61 13.37 -3.17 3.84
C HIS A 61 13.96 -2.04 2.99
N LEU A 62 14.17 -2.31 1.70
CA LEU A 62 14.74 -1.39 0.72
C LEU A 62 14.08 0.02 0.73
N VAL A 63 12.78 0.11 1.00
CA VAL A 63 12.01 1.38 1.02
C VAL A 63 12.46 2.35 2.10
N ARG A 64 13.26 1.89 3.09
CA ARG A 64 13.86 2.76 4.10
C ARG A 64 14.74 3.83 3.47
N ARG A 65 15.43 3.52 2.36
CA ARG A 65 16.38 4.41 1.65
C ARG A 65 15.76 5.76 1.24
N TRP A 66 14.44 5.79 0.98
CA TRP A 66 13.77 7.00 0.51
C TRP A 66 12.75 7.46 1.57
N PRO A 67 12.76 8.74 1.97
CA PRO A 67 11.76 9.27 2.90
C PRO A 67 10.33 9.18 2.36
N ARG A 68 10.15 9.34 1.05
CA ARG A 68 8.87 9.27 0.35
C ARG A 68 8.94 8.28 -0.82
N LEU A 69 7.82 7.61 -1.12
CA LEU A 69 7.78 6.67 -2.25
C LEU A 69 7.82 7.40 -3.60
N GLU A 70 7.43 8.66 -3.64
CA GLU A 70 7.57 9.59 -4.76
C GLU A 70 9.05 9.79 -5.13
N ASP A 71 9.93 9.89 -4.13
CA ASP A 71 11.37 10.02 -4.33
C ASP A 71 11.94 8.69 -4.86
N ALA A 72 11.46 7.56 -4.33
CA ALA A 72 11.86 6.24 -4.79
C ALA A 72 11.52 5.98 -6.26
N LEU A 73 10.45 6.58 -6.78
CA LEU A 73 10.06 6.47 -8.20
C LEU A 73 11.05 7.14 -9.18
N GLN A 74 12.02 7.90 -8.67
CA GLN A 74 13.11 8.48 -9.48
C GLN A 74 14.40 7.64 -9.43
N ASP A 75 14.41 6.53 -8.69
CA ASP A 75 15.59 5.70 -8.45
C ASP A 75 15.51 4.36 -9.21
N ASP A 76 16.53 4.06 -10.01
CA ASP A 76 16.57 2.88 -10.87
C ASP A 76 16.55 1.54 -10.10
N ASP A 77 17.20 1.47 -8.93
CA ASP A 77 17.19 0.26 -8.10
C ASP A 77 15.77 -0.03 -7.62
N PHE A 78 15.06 1.01 -7.17
CA PHE A 78 13.69 0.89 -6.74
C PHE A 78 12.76 0.51 -7.89
N LEU A 79 12.92 1.14 -9.07
CA LEU A 79 12.13 0.81 -10.25
C LEU A 79 12.35 -0.64 -10.70
N CYS A 80 13.58 -1.16 -10.62
CA CYS A 80 13.89 -2.55 -10.88
C CYS A 80 13.16 -3.48 -9.90
N PHE A 81 13.24 -3.19 -8.60
CA PHE A 81 12.53 -3.94 -7.56
C PHE A 81 11.01 -3.92 -7.76
N LEU A 82 10.43 -2.74 -8.01
CA LEU A 82 9.00 -2.56 -8.26
C LEU A 82 8.54 -3.38 -9.46
N LYS A 83 9.29 -3.36 -10.56
CA LYS A 83 8.99 -4.14 -11.77
C LYS A 83 8.99 -5.64 -11.48
N GLN A 84 9.92 -6.12 -10.65
CA GLN A 84 9.93 -7.52 -10.21
C GLN A 84 8.71 -7.87 -9.35
N ALA A 85 8.34 -6.99 -8.41
CA ALA A 85 7.16 -7.17 -7.58
C ALA A 85 5.87 -7.24 -8.44
N GLN A 86 5.71 -6.32 -9.38
CA GLN A 86 4.57 -6.27 -10.30
C GLN A 86 4.53 -7.46 -11.27
N ARG A 87 5.69 -7.98 -11.71
CA ARG A 87 5.76 -9.23 -12.49
C ARG A 87 5.33 -10.45 -11.67
N ARG A 88 5.63 -10.47 -10.37
CA ARG A 88 5.26 -11.59 -9.49
C ARG A 88 3.78 -11.54 -9.10
N TYR A 89 3.22 -10.35 -9.00
CA TYR A 89 1.82 -10.06 -8.68
C TYR A 89 1.23 -9.08 -9.68
N PRO A 90 1.02 -9.52 -10.94
CA PRO A 90 0.32 -8.70 -11.93
C PRO A 90 -1.14 -8.53 -11.54
N GLN A 91 -1.80 -7.51 -12.10
CA GLN A 91 -3.20 -7.17 -11.77
C GLN A 91 -4.14 -8.38 -11.89
N GLU A 92 -4.11 -9.11 -13.02
CA GLU A 92 -4.98 -10.29 -13.23
C GLU A 92 -4.81 -11.36 -12.13
N LYS A 93 -3.56 -11.57 -11.68
CA LYS A 93 -3.29 -12.50 -10.58
C LYS A 93 -3.82 -11.95 -9.26
N ALA A 94 -3.65 -10.66 -9.00
CA ALA A 94 -4.20 -10.01 -7.81
C ALA A 94 -5.73 -10.10 -7.78
N GLU A 95 -6.41 -9.87 -8.91
CA GLU A 95 -7.86 -10.02 -9.05
C GLU A 95 -8.33 -11.44 -8.74
N ARG A 96 -7.65 -12.45 -9.29
CA ARG A 96 -7.92 -13.86 -8.94
C ARG A 96 -7.73 -14.14 -7.46
N MET A 97 -6.62 -13.67 -6.87
CA MET A 97 -6.38 -13.82 -5.44
C MET A 97 -7.48 -13.17 -4.59
N LEU A 98 -8.01 -12.02 -5.02
CA LEU A 98 -9.09 -11.34 -4.31
C LEU A 98 -10.41 -12.12 -4.40
N SER A 99 -10.72 -12.64 -5.59
CA SER A 99 -11.88 -13.50 -5.85
C SER A 99 -11.83 -14.80 -5.03
N GLU A 100 -10.66 -15.45 -4.92
CA GLU A 100 -10.43 -16.64 -4.08
C GLU A 100 -10.65 -16.37 -2.58
N LEU A 101 -10.51 -15.12 -2.14
CA LEU A 101 -10.81 -14.71 -0.76
C LEU A 101 -12.29 -14.43 -0.53
N GLY A 102 -13.12 -14.46 -1.57
CA GLY A 102 -14.53 -14.09 -1.52
C GLY A 102 -14.76 -12.59 -1.28
N ILE A 103 -13.76 -11.75 -1.57
CA ILE A 103 -13.88 -10.30 -1.40
C ILE A 103 -14.41 -9.71 -2.71
N ILE A 104 -15.58 -9.07 -2.62
CA ILE A 104 -16.21 -8.32 -3.71
C ILE A 104 -15.93 -6.84 -3.45
N ALA A 105 -15.15 -6.20 -4.31
CA ALA A 105 -14.80 -4.78 -4.19
C ALA A 105 -15.63 -3.87 -5.12
N ASP A 106 -16.61 -4.43 -5.83
CA ASP A 106 -17.41 -3.71 -6.81
C ASP A 106 -18.18 -2.56 -6.15
N ASN A 107 -18.01 -1.35 -6.69
CA ASN A 107 -18.63 -0.12 -6.23
C ASN A 107 -18.35 0.25 -4.75
N GLU A 108 -17.42 -0.42 -4.07
CA GLU A 108 -17.07 -0.11 -2.68
C GLU A 108 -16.56 1.33 -2.57
N ARG A 109 -15.75 1.77 -3.55
CA ARG A 109 -15.26 3.15 -3.65
C ARG A 109 -16.40 4.16 -3.65
N ASP A 110 -17.55 3.89 -4.26
CA ASP A 110 -18.65 4.86 -4.40
C ASP A 110 -19.30 5.20 -3.05
N THR A 111 -19.03 4.42 -2.01
CA THR A 111 -19.51 4.68 -0.64
C THR A 111 -18.69 5.74 0.12
N TYR A 112 -17.58 6.20 -0.46
CA TYR A 112 -16.66 7.17 0.15
C TYR A 112 -16.65 8.51 -0.59
N TYR A 113 -16.42 9.60 0.13
CA TYR A 113 -16.40 10.95 -0.47
C TYR A 113 -15.12 11.18 -1.27
N THR A 114 -13.99 10.65 -0.81
CA THR A 114 -12.69 10.80 -1.49
C THR A 114 -11.94 9.47 -1.67
N ASP A 115 -11.00 9.45 -2.62
CA ASP A 115 -10.09 8.32 -2.82
C ASP A 115 -9.18 8.10 -1.60
N GLU A 116 -8.81 9.17 -0.91
CA GLU A 116 -8.00 9.10 0.32
C GLU A 116 -8.77 8.41 1.46
N GLU A 117 -10.05 8.77 1.66
CA GLU A 117 -10.91 8.13 2.65
C GLU A 117 -11.12 6.64 2.37
N TYR A 118 -11.42 6.30 1.12
CA TYR A 118 -11.54 4.91 0.69
C TYR A 118 -10.27 4.12 0.97
N ALA A 119 -9.11 4.61 0.53
CA ALA A 119 -7.83 3.94 0.75
C ALA A 119 -7.47 3.82 2.24
N ALA A 120 -7.76 4.85 3.04
CA ALA A 120 -7.56 4.82 4.49
C ALA A 120 -8.44 3.75 5.15
N ALA A 121 -9.71 3.66 4.76
CA ALA A 121 -10.64 2.66 5.30
C ALA A 121 -10.17 1.23 5.00
N LEU A 122 -9.61 0.98 3.81
CA LEU A 122 -9.02 -0.32 3.46
C LEU A 122 -7.79 -0.67 4.31
N LEU A 123 -7.02 0.33 4.73
CA LEU A 123 -5.91 0.19 5.68
C LEU A 123 -6.39 0.02 7.12
N GLY A 124 -7.71 0.08 7.38
CA GLY A 124 -8.30 0.01 8.72
C GLY A 124 -8.23 1.32 9.49
N GLU A 125 -8.08 2.44 8.79
CA GLU A 125 -7.80 3.76 9.35
C GLU A 125 -8.77 4.82 8.81
N THR A 126 -8.65 6.04 9.34
CA THR A 126 -9.22 7.26 8.76
C THR A 126 -8.08 8.14 8.23
N PRO A 127 -8.33 9.10 7.32
CA PRO A 127 -7.29 10.03 6.89
C PRO A 127 -6.65 10.80 8.07
N ALA A 128 -7.46 11.11 9.10
CA ALA A 128 -7.00 11.78 10.31
C ALA A 128 -6.10 10.88 11.17
N SER A 129 -6.47 9.60 11.36
CA SER A 129 -5.64 8.67 12.14
C SER A 129 -4.33 8.35 11.42
N ILE A 130 -4.33 8.24 10.09
CA ILE A 130 -3.10 8.15 9.30
C ILE A 130 -2.21 9.38 9.52
N GLN A 131 -2.77 10.59 9.39
CA GLN A 131 -2.01 11.83 9.62
C GLN A 131 -1.40 11.85 11.02
N GLN A 132 -2.16 11.43 12.03
CA GLN A 132 -1.70 11.36 13.42
C GLN A 132 -0.58 10.33 13.61
N ALA A 133 -0.70 9.16 12.98
CA ALA A 133 0.31 8.10 13.04
C ALA A 133 1.62 8.48 12.33
N LEU A 134 1.53 9.28 11.26
CA LEU A 134 2.70 9.81 10.54
C LEU A 134 3.38 10.95 11.31
N ALA A 135 2.60 11.79 12.01
CA ALA A 135 3.13 12.86 12.86
C ALA A 135 3.82 12.31 14.12
N ASN A 136 3.29 11.21 14.67
CA ASN A 136 3.82 10.54 15.86
C ASN A 136 4.15 9.08 15.52
N PRO A 137 5.25 8.83 14.78
CA PRO A 137 5.64 7.48 14.42
C PRO A 137 5.95 6.66 15.69
N PRO A 138 5.74 5.34 15.66
CA PRO A 138 6.05 4.48 16.78
C PRO A 138 7.54 4.63 17.16
N PRO A 139 7.92 4.44 18.44
CA PRO A 139 9.30 4.57 18.88
C PRO A 139 10.28 3.74 18.05
N SER A 140 9.81 2.63 17.49
CA SER A 140 10.58 1.75 16.62
C SER A 140 10.95 2.36 15.26
N LEU A 141 10.39 3.50 14.87
CA LEU A 141 10.65 4.18 13.60
C LEU A 141 11.21 5.59 13.74
N ARG A 142 11.45 6.06 14.98
CA ARG A 142 12.16 7.32 15.21
C ARG A 142 13.62 7.13 14.77
N GLU A 143 14.13 8.00 13.93
CA GLU A 143 15.56 8.04 13.62
C GLU A 143 16.26 8.72 14.81
N ASP A 144 17.30 8.08 15.35
CA ASP A 144 18.14 8.63 16.42
C ASP A 144 18.97 9.83 15.92
#